data_AF-A0A453K378-F1
#
_entry.id   AF-A0A453K378-F1
#
_cell.length_a   1.000
_cell.length_b   1.000
_cell.length_c   1.000
_cell.angle_alpha   90.00
_cell.angle_beta   90.00
_cell.angle_gamma   90.00
#
_symmetry.space_group_name_H-M   'P 1'
#
loop_
_entity.id
_entity.type
_entity.pdbx_description
1 polymer ?
#
loop_
_entity_poly.entity_id
_entity_poly.type
_entity_poly.pdbx_seq_one_letter_code
_entity_poly.pdbx_strand_id
1 'polypeptide(L)'
;LVVATGENAEPVWPDGVEGMDVYRGTMMHTSTYKRGDEFAGKKVLVVGCGNSGMEVSLDLCDNGAKASMVVRDKLHVLPRDILGISTFGLSVFLLKWFPMKWVDALFLFFSRLILGDTEKYGLQRPKIGPLQIKKSTGKTPVLDIGALRKIRDGEIK
;
A
#
# COMPACT_ATOMS: atom_id res chain seq x y z
N LEU A 1 14.00 30.40 -12.96
CA LEU A 1 14.43 29.08 -12.45
C LEU A 1 13.17 28.27 -12.16
N VAL A 2 13.03 27.08 -12.74
CA VAL A 2 11.91 26.15 -12.48
C VAL A 2 12.52 24.87 -11.93
N VAL A 3 12.08 24.42 -10.75
CA VAL A 3 12.59 23.21 -10.07
C VAL A 3 11.56 22.10 -10.22
N ALA A 4 11.95 20.99 -10.85
CA ALA A 4 11.08 19.85 -11.21
C ALA A 4 11.70 18.50 -10.79
N THR A 5 12.31 18.43 -9.60
CA THR A 5 13.09 17.28 -9.11
C THR A 5 12.24 16.12 -8.57
N GLY A 6 10.94 16.34 -8.35
CA GLY A 6 10.05 15.36 -7.72
C GLY A 6 10.34 15.17 -6.22
N GLU A 7 9.49 14.39 -5.55
CA GLU A 7 9.53 14.19 -4.08
C GLU A 7 10.03 12.79 -3.65
N ASN A 8 10.18 11.86 -4.59
CA ASN A 8 10.44 10.43 -4.32
C ASN A 8 11.80 9.93 -4.85
N ALA A 9 12.76 10.84 -5.07
CA ALA A 9 14.06 10.49 -5.68
C ALA A 9 15.02 9.83 -4.68
N GLU A 10 14.96 10.20 -3.40
CA GLU A 10 15.87 9.70 -2.37
C GLU A 10 15.21 8.57 -1.55
N PRO A 11 15.86 7.39 -1.43
CA PRO A 11 15.34 6.32 -0.60
C PRO A 11 15.47 6.67 0.90
N VAL A 12 14.43 6.33 1.67
CA VAL A 12 14.42 6.51 3.12
C VAL A 12 14.47 5.15 3.78
N TRP A 13 15.54 4.89 4.52
CA TRP A 13 15.68 3.69 5.33
C TRP A 13 15.10 3.91 6.72
N PRO A 14 14.54 2.87 7.37
CA PRO A 14 14.10 2.98 8.74
C PRO A 14 15.32 3.10 9.67
N ASP A 15 15.34 4.15 10.48
CA ASP A 15 16.36 4.32 11.53
C ASP A 15 16.01 3.49 12.77
N GLY A 16 17.04 3.07 13.52
CA GLY A 16 16.86 2.42 14.83
C GLY A 16 16.29 0.99 14.78
N VAL A 17 16.41 0.30 13.65
CA VAL A 17 16.07 -1.13 13.56
C VAL A 17 17.20 -1.95 14.17
N GLU A 18 16.96 -2.49 15.37
CA GLU A 18 17.91 -3.36 16.05
C GLU A 18 18.26 -4.60 15.22
N GLY A 19 19.55 -4.93 15.16
CA GLY A 19 20.05 -6.12 14.46
C GLY A 19 20.19 -5.97 12.94
N MET A 20 19.90 -4.79 12.39
CA MET A 20 20.07 -4.52 10.95
C MET A 20 21.54 -4.57 10.52
N ASP A 21 22.47 -4.18 11.39
CA ASP A 21 23.93 -4.19 11.19
C ASP A 21 24.53 -5.60 11.19
N VAL A 22 23.95 -6.53 11.94
CA VAL A 22 24.39 -7.94 12.02
C VAL A 22 23.61 -8.86 11.06
N TYR A 23 22.60 -8.35 10.35
CA TYR A 23 21.83 -9.12 9.39
C TYR A 23 22.70 -9.51 8.18
N ARG A 24 22.79 -10.81 7.92
CA ARG A 24 23.66 -11.37 6.86
C ARG A 24 22.94 -11.63 5.53
N GLY A 25 21.62 -11.40 5.48
CA GLY A 25 20.87 -11.53 4.24
C GLY A 25 20.95 -10.27 3.39
N THR A 26 20.36 -10.33 2.20
CA THR A 26 20.27 -9.16 1.31
C THR A 26 19.18 -8.21 1.82
N MET A 27 19.56 -6.96 2.03
CA MET A 27 18.61 -5.86 2.28
C MET A 27 18.61 -4.93 1.06
N MET A 28 17.43 -4.47 0.65
CA MET A 28 17.30 -3.52 -0.44
C MET A 28 16.09 -2.62 -0.24
N HIS A 29 16.17 -1.39 -0.76
CA HIS A 29 15.04 -0.47 -0.80
C HIS A 29 14.24 -0.69 -2.09
N THR A 30 12.93 -0.46 -2.05
CA THR A 30 12.03 -0.66 -3.20
C THR A 30 12.43 0.14 -4.44
N SER A 31 13.15 1.27 -4.28
CA SER A 31 13.73 2.04 -5.40
C SER A 31 14.74 1.25 -6.25
N THR A 32 15.35 0.22 -5.67
CA THR A 32 16.30 -0.67 -6.35
C THR A 32 15.67 -1.99 -6.80
N TYR A 33 14.46 -2.29 -6.34
CA TYR A 33 13.71 -3.47 -6.77
C TYR A 33 13.37 -3.41 -8.26
N LYS A 34 13.48 -4.54 -8.95
CA LYS A 34 13.19 -4.63 -10.38
C LYS A 34 12.13 -5.68 -10.70
N ARG A 35 12.28 -6.90 -10.19
CA ARG A 35 11.44 -8.04 -10.56
C ARG A 35 11.42 -9.09 -9.44
N GLY A 36 10.29 -9.76 -9.26
CA GLY A 36 10.10 -10.77 -8.22
C GLY A 36 10.72 -12.13 -8.50
N ASP A 37 10.98 -12.46 -9.77
CA ASP A 37 11.57 -13.73 -10.21
C ASP A 37 12.97 -13.99 -9.64
N GLU A 38 13.74 -12.94 -9.36
CA GLU A 38 15.04 -13.02 -8.66
C GLU A 38 14.94 -13.58 -7.22
N PHE A 39 13.73 -13.63 -6.67
CA PHE A 39 13.42 -14.07 -5.31
C PHE A 39 12.64 -15.38 -5.24
N ALA A 40 12.45 -16.07 -6.36
CA ALA A 40 11.77 -17.36 -6.40
C ALA A 40 12.32 -18.33 -5.35
N GLY A 41 11.43 -18.92 -4.55
CA GLY A 41 11.78 -19.85 -3.46
C GLY A 41 12.41 -19.22 -2.21
N LYS A 42 12.76 -17.93 -2.23
CA LYS A 42 13.33 -17.21 -1.07
C LYS A 42 12.24 -16.80 -0.09
N LYS A 43 12.62 -16.59 1.17
CA LYS A 43 11.78 -15.92 2.17
C LYS A 43 12.12 -14.43 2.15
N VAL A 44 11.12 -13.58 1.94
CA VAL A 44 11.33 -12.14 1.81
C VAL A 44 10.43 -11.41 2.79
N LEU A 45 11.03 -10.55 3.62
CA LEU A 45 10.30 -9.65 4.51
C LEU A 45 10.19 -8.28 3.86
N VAL A 46 8.97 -7.85 3.57
CA VAL A 46 8.66 -6.51 3.06
C VAL A 46 8.31 -5.62 4.23
N VAL A 47 9.11 -4.58 4.45
CA VAL A 47 8.88 -3.61 5.53
C VAL A 47 8.08 -2.44 4.99
N GLY A 48 6.83 -2.31 5.44
CA GLY A 48 5.90 -1.27 5.02
C GLY A 48 4.82 -1.75 4.06
N CYS A 49 3.63 -1.20 4.22
CA CYS A 49 2.41 -1.56 3.48
C CYS A 49 1.84 -0.39 2.66
N GLY A 50 2.69 0.53 2.20
CA GLY A 50 2.28 1.54 1.21
C GLY A 50 2.04 0.91 -0.17
N ASN A 51 1.72 1.72 -1.18
CA ASN A 51 1.48 1.23 -2.55
C ASN A 51 2.66 0.36 -3.04
N SER A 52 3.90 0.85 -2.95
CA SER A 52 5.08 0.09 -3.35
C SER A 52 5.27 -1.21 -2.56
N GLY A 53 5.03 -1.20 -1.25
CA GLY A 53 5.15 -2.42 -0.43
C GLY A 53 4.13 -3.49 -0.83
N MET A 54 2.89 -3.08 -1.07
CA MET A 54 1.80 -3.96 -1.50
C MET A 54 2.05 -4.53 -2.91
N GLU A 55 2.50 -3.70 -3.86
CA GLU A 55 2.83 -4.14 -5.22
C GLU A 55 4.04 -5.07 -5.24
N VAL A 56 5.10 -4.76 -4.49
CA VAL A 56 6.30 -5.62 -4.38
C VAL A 56 5.94 -6.95 -3.71
N SER A 57 5.13 -6.95 -2.65
CA SER A 57 4.71 -8.21 -2.03
C SER A 57 3.86 -9.07 -2.96
N LEU A 58 2.99 -8.47 -3.78
CA LEU A 58 2.25 -9.19 -4.80
C LEU A 58 3.17 -9.77 -5.87
N ASP A 59 4.09 -8.98 -6.42
CA ASP A 59 5.03 -9.43 -7.45
C ASP A 59 5.96 -10.54 -6.93
N LEU A 60 6.47 -10.42 -5.71
CA LEU A 60 7.22 -11.48 -5.03
C LEU A 60 6.40 -12.77 -4.90
N CYS A 61 5.16 -12.66 -4.44
CA CYS A 61 4.27 -13.80 -4.26
C CYS A 61 3.95 -14.50 -5.59
N ASP A 62 3.62 -13.73 -6.63
CA ASP A 62 3.27 -14.24 -7.95
C ASP A 62 4.48 -14.90 -8.65
N ASN A 63 5.69 -14.50 -8.30
CA ASN A 63 6.95 -15.11 -8.78
C ASN A 63 7.51 -16.20 -7.84
N GLY A 64 6.72 -16.71 -6.89
CA GLY A 64 7.06 -17.88 -6.09
C GLY A 64 7.99 -17.61 -4.90
N ALA A 65 8.18 -16.35 -4.50
CA ALA A 65 8.80 -16.00 -3.23
C ALA A 65 7.81 -16.16 -2.07
N LYS A 66 8.31 -16.48 -0.87
CA LYS A 66 7.52 -16.53 0.36
C LYS A 66 7.57 -15.16 1.03
N ALA A 67 6.63 -14.28 0.66
CA ALA A 67 6.57 -12.92 1.16
C ALA A 67 5.90 -12.84 2.55
N SER A 68 6.43 -11.99 3.41
CA SER A 68 5.79 -11.57 4.66
C SER A 68 5.87 -10.07 4.80
N MET A 69 4.88 -9.43 5.39
CA MET A 69 4.78 -7.96 5.45
C MET A 69 4.79 -7.45 6.89
N VAL A 70 5.59 -6.42 7.14
CA VAL A 70 5.57 -5.69 8.42
C VAL A 70 4.74 -4.42 8.26
N VAL A 71 3.71 -4.31 9.09
CA VAL A 71 2.79 -3.17 9.12
C VAL A 71 2.91 -2.47 10.47
N ARG A 72 3.34 -1.20 10.46
CA ARG A 72 3.44 -0.39 11.69
C ARG A 72 2.24 0.51 11.90
N ASP A 73 1.85 1.23 10.85
CA ASP A 73 0.86 2.30 10.92
C ASP A 73 -0.46 1.89 10.26
N LYS A 74 -1.53 2.59 10.65
CA LYS A 74 -2.87 2.43 10.05
C LYS A 74 -2.88 2.99 8.63
N LEU A 75 -3.61 2.34 7.73
CA LEU A 75 -3.80 2.79 6.36
C LEU A 75 -5.20 2.50 5.83
N HIS A 76 -5.60 3.25 4.81
CA HIS A 76 -6.74 2.90 4.00
C HIS A 76 -6.29 2.09 2.80
N VAL A 77 -6.93 0.95 2.60
CA VAL A 77 -6.86 0.17 1.35
C VAL A 77 -8.16 0.38 0.60
N LEU A 78 -8.05 0.88 -0.63
CA LEU A 78 -9.16 1.11 -1.54
C LEU A 78 -8.95 0.22 -2.78
N PRO A 79 -10.04 -0.23 -3.43
CA PRO A 79 -9.90 -0.88 -4.73
C PRO A 79 -9.34 0.13 -5.74
N ARG A 80 -8.54 -0.34 -6.72
CA ARG A 80 -8.05 0.51 -7.81
C ARG A 80 -9.19 1.13 -8.63
N ASP A 81 -10.23 0.34 -8.89
CA ASP A 81 -11.40 0.72 -9.67
C ASP A 81 -12.69 0.38 -8.91
N ILE A 82 -13.67 1.27 -8.96
CA ILE A 82 -15.02 1.08 -8.41
C ILE A 82 -15.98 1.11 -9.58
N LEU A 83 -16.67 -0.01 -9.83
CA LEU A 83 -17.63 -0.16 -10.93
C LEU A 83 -17.01 0.16 -12.31
N GLY A 84 -15.74 -0.21 -12.53
CA GLY A 84 -15.02 0.05 -13.78
C GLY A 84 -14.49 1.48 -13.94
N ILE A 85 -14.64 2.33 -12.92
CA ILE A 85 -14.12 3.70 -12.90
C ILE A 85 -12.96 3.77 -11.92
N SER A 86 -11.85 4.41 -12.32
CA SER A 86 -10.72 4.65 -11.43
C SER A 86 -11.17 5.34 -10.15
N THR A 87 -10.80 4.77 -9.00
CA THR A 87 -11.10 5.34 -7.67
C THR A 87 -10.62 6.78 -7.56
N PHE A 88 -9.43 7.07 -8.11
CA PHE A 88 -8.90 8.43 -8.09
C PHE A 88 -9.69 9.37 -9.02
N GLY A 89 -9.99 8.93 -10.25
CA GLY A 89 -10.82 9.71 -11.18
C GLY A 89 -12.20 10.04 -10.61
N LEU A 90 -12.85 9.03 -10.02
CA LEU A 90 -14.12 9.17 -9.33
C LEU A 90 -14.00 10.15 -8.15
N SER A 91 -12.90 10.10 -7.40
CA SER A 91 -12.70 11.00 -6.25
C SER A 91 -12.63 12.46 -6.68
N VAL A 92 -11.86 12.76 -7.73
CA VAL A 92 -11.71 14.12 -8.28
C VAL A 92 -13.04 14.61 -8.83
N PHE A 93 -13.81 13.75 -9.50
CA PHE A 93 -15.14 14.09 -9.99
C PHE A 93 -16.11 14.42 -8.84
N LEU A 94 -16.24 13.54 -7.85
CA LEU A 94 -17.17 13.72 -6.73
C LEU A 94 -16.84 14.92 -5.85
N LEU A 95 -15.55 15.22 -5.64
CA LEU A 95 -15.11 16.38 -4.87
C LEU A 95 -15.51 17.72 -5.50
N LYS A 96 -15.90 17.76 -6.79
CA LYS A 96 -16.46 18.96 -7.43
C LYS A 96 -17.89 19.26 -6.97
N TRP A 97 -18.62 18.24 -6.53
CA TRP A 97 -20.06 18.31 -6.27
C TRP A 97 -20.43 18.05 -4.81
N PHE A 98 -19.59 17.34 -4.05
CA PHE A 98 -19.89 16.88 -2.70
C PHE A 98 -18.81 17.25 -1.68
N PRO A 99 -19.17 17.47 -0.40
CA PRO A 99 -18.19 17.68 0.65
C PRO A 99 -17.32 16.44 0.86
N MET A 100 -16.03 16.64 1.15
CA MET A 100 -15.04 15.57 1.29
C MET A 100 -15.44 14.43 2.23
N LYS A 101 -16.10 14.73 3.36
CA LYS A 101 -16.56 13.69 4.30
C LYS A 101 -17.57 12.71 3.68
N TRP A 102 -18.43 13.21 2.79
CA TRP A 102 -19.43 12.38 2.09
C TRP A 102 -18.76 11.48 1.06
N VAL A 103 -17.80 12.06 0.33
CA VAL A 103 -16.99 11.32 -0.64
C VAL A 103 -16.19 10.21 0.07
N ASP A 104 -15.56 10.52 1.20
CA ASP A 104 -14.85 9.53 2.02
C ASP A 104 -15.77 8.43 2.55
N ALA A 105 -16.96 8.78 3.05
CA ALA A 105 -17.95 7.79 3.51
C ALA A 105 -18.36 6.84 2.37
N LEU A 106 -18.56 7.37 1.16
CA LEU A 106 -18.87 6.59 -0.04
C LEU A 106 -17.73 5.63 -0.41
N PHE A 107 -16.48 6.10 -0.41
CA PHE A 107 -15.31 5.26 -0.69
C PHE A 107 -15.14 4.16 0.37
N LEU A 108 -15.36 4.48 1.65
CA LEU A 108 -15.31 3.48 2.72
C LEU A 108 -16.42 2.43 2.58
N PHE A 109 -17.62 2.84 2.17
CA PHE A 109 -18.73 1.93 1.87
C PHE A 109 -18.35 0.95 0.75
N PHE A 110 -17.93 1.45 -0.42
CA PHE A 110 -17.53 0.59 -1.53
C PHE A 110 -16.30 -0.26 -1.21
N SER A 111 -15.33 0.30 -0.49
CA SER A 111 -14.16 -0.44 -0.04
C SER A 111 -14.54 -1.61 0.86
N ARG A 112 -15.48 -1.44 1.80
CA ARG A 112 -16.01 -2.55 2.62
C ARG A 112 -16.78 -3.58 1.80
N LEU A 113 -17.53 -3.14 0.80
CA LEU A 113 -18.31 -4.03 -0.06
C LEU A 113 -17.42 -4.87 -0.99
N ILE A 114 -16.36 -4.28 -1.54
CA ILE A 114 -15.48 -4.92 -2.52
C ILE A 114 -14.36 -5.71 -1.85
N LEU A 115 -13.69 -5.11 -0.86
CA LEU A 115 -12.50 -5.68 -0.21
C LEU A 115 -12.83 -6.40 1.10
N GLY A 116 -14.01 -6.14 1.68
CA GLY A 116 -14.39 -6.67 2.99
C GLY A 116 -13.72 -5.93 4.15
N ASP A 117 -13.76 -6.56 5.31
CA ASP A 117 -13.04 -6.09 6.50
C ASP A 117 -11.53 -6.40 6.36
N THR A 118 -10.71 -5.34 6.40
CA THR A 118 -9.26 -5.44 6.31
C THR A 118 -8.60 -5.60 7.67
N GLU A 119 -9.31 -5.30 8.77
CA GLU A 119 -8.74 -5.33 10.13
C GLU A 119 -8.43 -6.76 10.57
N LYS A 120 -9.22 -7.75 10.12
CA LYS A 120 -8.94 -9.18 10.35
C LYS A 120 -7.60 -9.67 9.78
N TYR A 121 -6.96 -8.87 8.91
CA TYR A 121 -5.66 -9.16 8.31
C TYR A 121 -4.55 -8.22 8.84
N GLY A 122 -4.79 -7.52 9.96
CA GLY A 122 -3.83 -6.58 10.53
C GLY A 122 -3.77 -5.21 9.83
N LEU A 123 -4.54 -5.01 8.75
CA LEU A 123 -4.61 -3.75 8.01
C LEU A 123 -5.70 -2.85 8.59
N GLN A 124 -5.37 -2.23 9.72
CA GLN A 124 -6.26 -1.35 10.46
C GLN A 124 -6.50 -0.03 9.75
N ARG A 125 -7.77 0.40 9.70
CA ARG A 125 -8.15 1.66 9.07
C ARG A 125 -8.02 2.84 10.03
N PRO A 126 -7.50 3.98 9.59
CA PRO A 126 -7.57 5.22 10.35
C PRO A 126 -9.01 5.70 10.58
N LYS A 127 -9.23 6.49 11.63
CA LYS A 127 -10.54 7.11 11.93
C LYS A 127 -10.93 8.22 10.95
N ILE A 128 -9.93 8.88 10.36
CA ILE A 128 -10.11 9.96 9.39
C ILE A 128 -10.24 9.32 7.99
N GLY A 129 -11.09 9.85 7.12
CA GLY A 129 -11.32 9.30 5.79
C GLY A 129 -10.10 9.37 4.85
N PRO A 130 -10.09 8.56 3.77
CA PRO A 130 -8.93 8.42 2.89
C PRO A 130 -8.49 9.72 2.21
N LEU A 131 -9.43 10.53 1.71
CA LEU A 131 -9.13 11.82 1.06
C LEU A 131 -8.74 12.88 2.09
N GLN A 132 -9.37 12.86 3.26
CA GLN A 132 -8.98 13.73 4.37
C GLN A 132 -7.52 13.47 4.81
N ILE A 133 -7.09 12.22 4.92
CA ILE A 133 -5.69 11.86 5.27
C ILE A 133 -4.72 12.34 4.20
N LYS A 134 -5.07 12.14 2.92
CA LYS A 134 -4.25 12.65 1.81
C LYS A 134 -4.08 14.16 1.90
N LYS A 135 -5.16 14.90 2.21
CA LYS A 135 -5.11 16.35 2.36
C LYS A 135 -4.28 16.81 3.58
N SER A 136 -4.37 16.11 4.72
CA SER A 136 -3.71 16.56 5.95
C SER A 136 -2.27 16.09 6.12
N THR A 137 -1.92 14.92 5.58
CA THR A 137 -0.60 14.28 5.79
C THR A 137 0.17 14.01 4.52
N GLY A 138 -0.44 14.21 3.34
CA GLY A 138 0.14 13.80 2.05
C GLY A 138 0.10 12.28 1.80
N LYS A 139 -0.20 11.46 2.82
CA LYS A 139 -0.25 10.00 2.69
C LYS A 139 -1.42 9.59 1.81
N THR A 140 -1.12 8.99 0.68
CA THR A 140 -2.13 8.49 -0.26
C THR A 140 -2.62 7.11 0.21
N PRO A 141 -3.94 6.84 0.17
CA PRO A 141 -4.45 5.49 0.43
C PRO A 141 -3.84 4.48 -0.55
N VAL A 142 -3.71 3.23 -0.10
CA VAL A 142 -3.27 2.14 -0.97
C VAL A 142 -4.37 1.80 -1.96
N LEU A 143 -4.03 1.73 -3.24
CA LEU A 143 -4.90 1.20 -4.28
C LEU A 143 -4.54 -0.26 -4.50
N ASP A 144 -5.32 -1.17 -3.91
CA ASP A 144 -5.06 -2.60 -4.03
C ASP A 144 -5.33 -3.09 -5.46
N ILE A 145 -4.37 -3.86 -5.98
CA ILE A 145 -4.41 -4.51 -7.30
C ILE A 145 -4.44 -6.04 -7.20
N GLY A 146 -4.50 -6.60 -5.99
CA GLY A 146 -4.53 -8.05 -5.77
C GLY A 146 -3.72 -8.54 -4.58
N ALA A 147 -2.90 -7.69 -3.96
CA ALA A 147 -2.10 -8.05 -2.79
C ALA A 147 -2.99 -8.44 -1.60
N LEU A 148 -4.09 -7.71 -1.38
CA LEU A 148 -5.04 -8.04 -0.32
C LEU A 148 -5.67 -9.42 -0.48
N ARG A 149 -5.93 -9.85 -1.72
CA ARG A 149 -6.42 -11.21 -2.00
C ARG A 149 -5.38 -12.25 -1.58
N LYS A 150 -4.12 -12.05 -1.94
CA LYS A 150 -3.01 -12.94 -1.53
C LYS A 150 -2.81 -12.98 -0.01
N ILE A 151 -2.99 -11.85 0.69
CA ILE A 151 -2.98 -11.78 2.16
C ILE A 151 -4.14 -12.60 2.74
N ARG A 152 -5.35 -12.42 2.20
CA ARG A 152 -6.54 -13.17 2.65
C ARG A 152 -6.36 -14.67 2.48
N ASP A 153 -5.77 -15.08 1.38
CA ASP A 153 -5.58 -16.49 1.03
C ASP A 153 -4.36 -17.10 1.77
N GLY A 154 -3.63 -16.29 2.56
CA GLY A 154 -2.50 -16.71 3.39
C GLY A 154 -1.19 -16.92 2.61
N GLU A 155 -1.16 -16.53 1.34
CA GLU A 155 0.02 -16.61 0.47
C GLU A 155 1.05 -15.53 0.84
N ILE A 156 0.57 -14.35 1.25
CA ILE A 156 1.37 -13.30 1.90
C ILE A 156 1.02 -13.28 3.38
N LYS A 157 2.04 -13.35 4.25
CA LYS A 157 1.87 -13.39 5.71
C LYS A 157 2.04 -12.05 6.38
#